data_AF-A0A7S4CYD2-F1
#
_entry.id   AF-A0A7S4CYD2-F1
#
_cell.length_a   1.000
_cell.length_b   1.000
_cell.length_c   1.000
_cell.angle_alpha   90.00
_cell.angle_beta   90.00
_cell.angle_gamma   90.00
#
_symmetry.space_group_name_H-M   'P 1'
#
loop_
_entity.id
_entity.type
_entity.pdbx_description
1 polymer ?
#
loop_
_entity_poly.entity_id
_entity_poly.type
_entity_poly.pdbx_seq_one_letter_code
_entity_poly.pdbx_strand_id
1 'polypeptide(L)'
;MGQVYPPDNNRSDPPPALNAVRLSRSLLKDILDPSTFRIVLKALRLWAERRCIYGKSFGYFGGVSWAIMVADACQRYPGASADDILMRLFQENAGRLKECDSWSDWTIILGDIMHREYGYRVFNPMNVDTQVPQIVTPCYPAENTTYDVNQSAMERIRKEFLRAAHVKCGHWDSLWEPMDFFCDST
;
A
#
# COMPACT_ATOMS: atom_id res chain seq x y z
N MET A 1 -1.18 32.68 1.60
CA MET A 1 -0.71 32.24 2.93
C MET A 1 -1.81 31.38 3.54
N GLY A 2 -1.72 30.06 3.42
CA GLY A 2 -2.69 29.15 4.03
C GLY A 2 -2.45 29.09 5.54
N GLN A 3 -3.47 29.33 6.35
CA GLN A 3 -3.36 29.17 7.80
C GLN A 3 -3.08 27.70 8.13
N VAL A 4 -1.92 27.46 8.75
CA VAL A 4 -1.62 26.17 9.41
C VAL A 4 -2.39 26.20 10.72
N TYR A 5 -3.53 25.53 10.77
CA TYR A 5 -4.26 25.35 12.02
C TYR A 5 -3.47 24.41 12.95
N PRO A 6 -3.39 24.71 14.25
CA PRO A 6 -2.72 23.82 15.21
C PRO A 6 -3.46 22.47 15.31
N PRO A 7 -2.75 21.38 15.66
CA PRO A 7 -3.37 20.07 15.87
C PRO A 7 -4.29 20.13 17.09
N ASP A 8 -5.59 20.20 16.82
CA ASP A 8 -6.63 20.20 17.85
C ASP A 8 -6.97 18.75 18.21
N ASN A 9 -6.54 18.29 19.38
CA ASN A 9 -6.67 16.90 19.83
C ASN A 9 -8.12 16.47 20.14
N ASN A 10 -9.11 17.35 19.96
CA ASN A 10 -10.49 17.16 20.39
C ASN A 10 -11.51 16.95 19.25
N ARG A 11 -11.06 16.64 18.03
CA ARG A 11 -11.94 16.54 16.84
C ARG A 11 -12.21 15.09 16.46
N SER A 12 -13.49 14.80 16.20
CA SER A 12 -14.02 13.47 15.88
C SER A 12 -13.57 12.98 14.51
N ASP A 13 -13.19 11.71 14.40
CA ASP A 13 -12.93 11.07 13.10
C ASP A 13 -14.19 11.07 12.22
N PRO A 14 -14.05 11.16 10.88
CA PRO A 14 -15.18 11.04 9.97
C PRO A 14 -15.85 9.66 10.05
N PRO A 15 -17.15 9.53 9.66
CA PRO A 15 -17.83 8.24 9.65
C PRO A 15 -17.12 7.20 8.76
N PRO A 16 -16.82 5.98 9.27
CA PRO A 16 -16.05 4.97 8.53
C PRO A 16 -16.64 4.61 7.16
N ALA A 17 -17.97 4.57 7.04
CA ALA A 17 -18.67 4.23 5.80
C ALA A 17 -18.44 5.28 4.69
N LEU A 18 -18.38 6.57 5.05
CA LEU A 18 -18.16 7.66 4.09
C LEU A 18 -16.71 7.66 3.59
N ASN A 19 -15.75 7.34 4.47
CA ASN A 19 -14.35 7.21 4.09
C ASN A 19 -14.11 6.09 3.08
N ALA A 20 -14.76 4.92 3.25
CA ALA A 20 -14.62 3.80 2.32
C ALA A 20 -15.04 4.16 0.88
N VAL A 21 -16.17 4.87 0.72
CA VAL A 21 -16.66 5.32 -0.59
C VAL A 21 -15.71 6.36 -1.20
N ARG A 22 -15.23 7.31 -0.39
CA ARG A 22 -14.33 8.39 -0.83
C ARG A 22 -12.97 7.84 -1.25
N LEU A 23 -12.42 6.93 -0.47
CA LEU A 23 -11.18 6.22 -0.78
C LEU A 23 -11.30 5.49 -2.11
N SER A 24 -12.36 4.70 -2.29
CA SER A 24 -12.59 3.93 -3.52
C SER A 24 -12.70 4.83 -4.75
N ARG A 25 -13.42 5.96 -4.64
CA ARG A 25 -13.51 6.98 -5.71
C ARG A 25 -12.16 7.65 -5.97
N SER A 26 -11.42 7.97 -4.92
CA SER A 26 -10.13 8.65 -5.03
C SER A 26 -9.07 7.77 -5.68
N LEU A 27 -9.03 6.46 -5.37
CA LEU A 27 -8.12 5.50 -5.98
C LEU A 27 -8.35 5.41 -7.49
N LEU A 28 -9.61 5.33 -7.92
CA LEU A 28 -9.96 5.16 -9.33
C LEU A 28 -9.92 6.46 -10.14
N LYS A 29 -9.87 7.63 -9.48
CA LYS A 29 -9.99 8.93 -10.13
C LYS A 29 -8.91 9.16 -11.20
N ASP A 30 -7.67 8.76 -10.89
CA ASP A 30 -6.50 9.03 -11.72
C ASP A 30 -5.98 7.76 -12.42
N ILE A 31 -6.79 6.69 -12.46
CA ILE A 31 -6.46 5.43 -13.14
C ILE A 31 -7.13 5.40 -14.51
N LEU A 32 -6.32 5.26 -15.57
CA LEU A 32 -6.80 5.25 -16.96
C LEU A 32 -7.69 4.03 -17.27
N ASP A 33 -7.32 2.84 -16.76
CA ASP A 33 -8.09 1.62 -16.93
C ASP A 33 -8.44 0.96 -15.58
N PRO A 34 -9.67 1.20 -15.06
CA PRO A 34 -10.15 0.57 -13.84
C PRO A 34 -10.24 -0.95 -13.90
N SER A 35 -10.31 -1.55 -15.09
CA SER A 35 -10.38 -3.00 -15.24
C SER A 35 -9.03 -3.66 -14.94
N THR A 36 -7.95 -3.10 -15.49
CA THR A 36 -6.57 -3.49 -15.18
C THR A 36 -6.28 -3.36 -13.69
N PHE A 37 -6.64 -2.23 -13.05
CA PHE A 37 -6.50 -2.08 -11.60
C PHE A 37 -7.14 -3.23 -10.81
N ARG A 38 -8.37 -3.62 -11.17
CA ARG A 38 -9.09 -4.71 -10.48
C ARG A 38 -8.43 -6.07 -10.68
N ILE A 39 -7.91 -6.34 -11.87
CA ILE A 39 -7.20 -7.59 -12.17
C ILE A 39 -5.92 -7.67 -11.33
N VAL A 40 -5.10 -6.61 -11.37
CA VAL A 40 -3.85 -6.53 -10.60
C VAL A 40 -4.12 -6.63 -9.10
N LEU A 41 -5.14 -5.93 -8.58
CA LEU A 41 -5.49 -5.99 -7.16
C LEU A 41 -5.92 -7.40 -6.72
N LYS A 42 -6.69 -8.12 -7.54
CA LYS A 42 -7.06 -9.51 -7.26
C LYS A 42 -5.84 -10.42 -7.26
N ALA A 43 -4.97 -10.28 -8.27
CA ALA A 43 -3.74 -11.05 -8.42
C ALA A 43 -2.78 -10.84 -7.23
N LEU A 44 -2.55 -9.57 -6.87
CA LEU A 44 -1.69 -9.19 -5.75
C LEU A 44 -2.27 -9.66 -4.41
N ARG A 45 -3.58 -9.54 -4.22
CA ARG A 45 -4.25 -10.06 -3.02
C ARG A 45 -4.10 -11.57 -2.89
N LEU A 46 -4.36 -12.32 -3.96
CA LEU A 46 -4.19 -13.77 -3.96
C LEU A 46 -2.75 -14.15 -3.62
N TRP A 47 -1.77 -13.43 -4.17
CA TRP A 47 -0.37 -13.61 -3.81
C TRP A 47 -0.13 -13.37 -2.32
N ALA A 48 -0.58 -12.22 -1.78
CA ALA A 48 -0.38 -11.90 -0.37
C ALA A 48 -1.04 -12.93 0.57
N GLU A 49 -2.23 -13.42 0.23
CA GLU A 49 -2.92 -14.48 0.99
C GLU A 49 -2.16 -15.81 0.92
N ARG A 50 -1.71 -16.24 -0.27
CA ARG A 50 -0.93 -17.48 -0.44
C ARG A 50 0.42 -17.44 0.25
N ARG A 51 1.00 -16.25 0.39
CA ARG A 51 2.28 -16.04 1.04
C ARG A 51 2.16 -15.66 2.52
N CYS A 52 0.96 -15.72 3.09
CA CYS A 52 0.68 -15.45 4.50
C CYS A 52 1.12 -14.06 4.97
N ILE A 53 1.06 -13.06 4.08
CA ILE A 53 1.42 -11.65 4.35
C ILE A 53 0.23 -10.70 4.18
N TYR A 54 -1.00 -11.23 4.23
CA TYR A 54 -2.24 -10.46 4.17
C TYR A 54 -2.94 -10.48 5.53
N GLY A 55 -3.30 -9.32 6.06
CA GLY A 55 -4.16 -9.21 7.24
C GLY A 55 -3.68 -8.20 8.27
N LYS A 56 -4.42 -7.09 8.37
CA LYS A 56 -4.14 -6.01 9.32
C LYS A 56 -4.12 -6.45 10.78
N SER A 57 -5.06 -7.31 11.17
CA SER A 57 -5.14 -7.85 12.54
C SER A 57 -3.94 -8.69 12.96
N PHE A 58 -3.11 -9.14 12.01
CA PHE A 58 -1.89 -9.91 12.26
C PHE A 58 -0.62 -9.04 12.11
N GLY A 59 -0.77 -7.72 11.97
CA GLY A 59 0.34 -6.79 11.75
C GLY A 59 0.89 -6.78 10.33
N TYR A 60 0.15 -7.32 9.35
CA TYR A 60 0.49 -7.22 7.92
C TYR A 60 -0.33 -6.13 7.22
N PHE A 61 -0.06 -5.90 5.93
CA PHE A 61 -0.85 -4.98 5.13
C PHE A 61 -2.32 -5.43 4.99
N GLY A 62 -3.22 -4.46 5.17
CA GLY A 62 -4.65 -4.64 4.92
C GLY A 62 -5.02 -4.38 3.46
N GLY A 63 -6.27 -4.70 3.09
CA GLY A 63 -6.75 -4.54 1.71
C GLY A 63 -6.62 -3.12 1.15
N VAL A 64 -6.75 -2.09 1.99
CA VAL A 64 -6.56 -0.70 1.58
C VAL A 64 -5.11 -0.40 1.21
N SER A 65 -4.14 -0.87 2.01
CA SER A 65 -2.71 -0.68 1.73
C SER A 65 -2.33 -1.30 0.39
N TRP A 66 -2.76 -2.54 0.14
CA TRP A 66 -2.56 -3.20 -1.15
C TRP A 66 -3.23 -2.45 -2.32
N ALA A 67 -4.45 -1.93 -2.12
CA ALA A 67 -5.15 -1.16 -3.14
C ALA A 67 -4.43 0.16 -3.49
N ILE A 68 -3.87 0.85 -2.49
CA ILE A 68 -3.07 2.07 -2.71
C ILE A 68 -1.80 1.75 -3.50
N MET A 69 -1.10 0.66 -3.15
CA MET A 69 0.09 0.22 -3.90
C MET A 69 -0.21 -0.10 -5.37
N VAL A 70 -1.33 -0.77 -5.64
CA VAL A 70 -1.76 -1.08 -7.01
C VAL A 70 -2.15 0.19 -7.75
N ALA A 71 -2.82 1.14 -7.09
CA ALA A 71 -3.16 2.43 -7.69
C ALA A 71 -1.90 3.24 -8.06
N ASP A 72 -0.89 3.29 -7.18
CA ASP A 72 0.42 3.90 -7.46
C ASP A 72 1.06 3.29 -8.72
N ALA A 73 1.10 1.96 -8.82
CA ALA A 73 1.65 1.29 -9.99
C ALA A 73 0.84 1.59 -11.28
N CYS A 74 -0.50 1.61 -11.19
CA CYS A 74 -1.36 1.94 -12.32
C CYS A 74 -1.19 3.40 -12.80
N GLN A 75 -0.95 4.34 -11.88
CA GLN A 75 -0.71 5.75 -12.23
C GLN A 75 0.65 5.96 -12.89
N ARG A 76 1.68 5.21 -12.46
CA ARG A 76 3.03 5.29 -13.03
C ARG A 76 3.16 4.62 -14.40
N TYR A 77 2.32 3.62 -14.68
CA TYR A 77 2.32 2.86 -15.93
C TYR A 77 0.97 2.90 -16.65
N PRO A 78 0.54 4.08 -17.11
CA PRO A 78 -0.75 4.21 -17.80
C PRO A 78 -0.73 3.42 -19.11
N GLY A 79 -1.77 2.61 -19.34
CA GLY A 79 -1.93 1.82 -20.57
C GLY A 79 -1.11 0.52 -20.62
N ALA A 80 -0.33 0.20 -19.59
CA ALA A 80 0.31 -1.10 -19.46
C ALA A 80 -0.70 -2.21 -19.19
N SER A 81 -0.35 -3.44 -19.59
CA SER A 81 -1.15 -4.63 -19.31
C SER A 81 -1.16 -4.97 -17.82
N ALA A 82 -2.12 -5.79 -17.38
CA ALA A 82 -2.19 -6.21 -15.98
C ALA A 82 -0.97 -7.02 -15.53
N ASP A 83 -0.43 -7.87 -16.40
CA ASP A 83 0.80 -8.63 -16.12
C ASP A 83 2.03 -7.72 -16.02
N ASP A 84 2.16 -6.74 -16.93
CA ASP A 84 3.26 -5.77 -16.87
C ASP A 84 3.21 -4.94 -15.58
N ILE A 85 2.04 -4.44 -15.19
CA ILE A 85 1.88 -3.66 -13.95
C ILE A 85 2.22 -4.51 -12.73
N LEU A 86 1.73 -5.76 -12.69
CA LEU A 86 1.99 -6.65 -11.57
C LEU A 86 3.49 -6.96 -11.43
N MET A 87 4.18 -7.23 -12.53
CA MET A 87 5.62 -7.51 -12.53
C MET A 87 6.44 -6.28 -12.14
N ARG A 88 6.13 -5.11 -12.69
CA ARG A 88 6.79 -3.84 -12.34
C ARG A 88 6.59 -3.51 -10.87
N LEU A 89 5.38 -3.71 -10.36
CA LEU A 89 5.08 -3.54 -8.94
C LEU A 89 6.01 -4.39 -8.08
N PHE A 90 6.19 -5.69 -8.38
CA PHE A 90 7.12 -6.52 -7.60
C PHE A 90 8.57 -6.05 -7.72
N GLN A 91 9.05 -5.76 -8.93
CA GLN A 91 10.43 -5.37 -9.17
C GLN A 91 10.81 -4.05 -8.49
N GLU A 92 9.94 -3.05 -8.56
CA GLU A 92 10.20 -1.74 -7.95
C GLU A 92 10.13 -1.79 -6.44
N ASN A 93 9.10 -2.43 -5.88
CA ASN A 93 9.00 -2.56 -4.43
C ASN A 93 10.17 -3.40 -3.90
N ALA A 94 10.58 -4.46 -4.61
CA ALA A 94 11.81 -5.20 -4.30
C ALA A 94 13.07 -4.33 -4.39
N GLY A 95 13.19 -3.48 -5.41
CA GLY A 95 14.31 -2.52 -5.55
C GLY A 95 14.38 -1.55 -4.38
N ARG A 96 13.28 -0.86 -4.08
CA ARG A 96 13.14 0.04 -2.92
C ARG A 96 13.49 -0.67 -1.61
N LEU A 97 13.03 -1.91 -1.46
CA LEU A 97 13.30 -2.74 -0.30
C LEU A 97 14.75 -3.26 -0.22
N LYS A 98 15.51 -3.36 -1.31
CA LYS A 98 16.94 -3.72 -1.25
C LYS A 98 17.77 -2.55 -0.74
N GLU A 99 17.45 -1.36 -1.22
CA GLU A 99 18.22 -0.12 -1.04
C GLU A 99 17.77 0.70 0.19
N CYS A 100 16.77 0.21 0.93
CA CYS A 100 16.19 0.90 2.08
C CYS A 100 17.13 0.86 3.29
N ASP A 101 17.92 1.92 3.47
CA ASP A 101 18.63 2.22 4.73
C ASP A 101 17.70 2.92 5.75
N SER A 102 16.62 3.54 5.27
CA SER A 102 15.56 4.16 6.07
C SER A 102 14.17 3.88 5.47
N TRP A 103 13.20 3.50 6.31
CA TRP A 103 11.83 3.18 5.87
C TRP A 103 11.04 4.37 5.32
N SER A 104 11.53 5.60 5.52
CA SER A 104 10.99 6.82 4.92
C SER A 104 10.89 6.72 3.39
N ASP A 105 11.84 6.05 2.76
CA ASP A 105 12.04 6.06 1.31
C ASP A 105 11.00 5.20 0.57
N TRP A 106 10.28 4.34 1.29
CA TRP A 106 9.20 3.51 0.76
C TRP A 106 7.80 4.01 1.14
N THR A 107 7.67 5.26 1.57
CA THR A 107 6.38 5.88 1.86
C THR A 107 5.59 6.15 0.58
N ILE A 108 4.34 5.69 0.52
CA ILE A 108 3.45 5.85 -0.65
C ILE A 108 2.38 6.89 -0.32
N ILE A 109 2.38 7.96 -1.11
CA ILE A 109 1.41 9.05 -1.06
C ILE A 109 0.90 9.25 -2.49
N LEU A 110 -0.41 9.13 -2.68
CA LEU A 110 -1.07 9.33 -3.96
C LEU A 110 -1.60 10.76 -4.03
N GLY A 111 -0.95 11.60 -4.83
CA GLY A 111 -1.29 13.02 -4.97
C GLY A 111 -0.99 13.85 -3.72
N ASP A 112 -1.57 15.05 -3.65
CA ASP A 112 -1.34 15.97 -2.53
C ASP A 112 -2.20 15.62 -1.30
N ILE A 113 -1.60 15.74 -0.11
CA ILE A 113 -2.32 15.63 1.15
C ILE A 113 -3.24 16.85 1.31
N MET A 114 -4.54 16.60 1.21
CA MET A 114 -5.56 17.63 1.26
C MET A 114 -5.87 18.06 2.70
N HIS A 115 -5.87 19.36 2.95
CA HIS A 115 -6.40 19.96 4.18
C HIS A 115 -7.75 20.63 3.89
N ARG A 116 -8.74 20.44 4.76
CA ARG A 116 -10.08 21.05 4.62
C ARG A 116 -10.58 21.68 5.91
N GLU A 117 -11.49 22.64 5.77
CA GLU A 117 -12.07 23.42 6.87
C GLU A 117 -12.90 22.60 7.87
N TYR A 118 -13.31 21.37 7.52
CA TYR A 118 -14.03 20.46 8.41
C TYR A 118 -13.22 20.05 9.66
N GLY A 119 -11.91 20.33 9.66
CA GLY A 119 -11.10 20.30 10.87
C GLY A 119 -10.66 18.91 11.34
N TYR A 120 -11.01 17.81 10.65
CA TYR A 120 -10.51 16.47 10.99
C TYR A 120 -8.98 16.40 11.04
N ARG A 121 -8.47 15.51 11.90
CA ARG A 121 -7.04 15.22 12.01
C ARG A 121 -6.54 14.64 10.68
N VAL A 122 -5.48 15.20 10.14
CA VAL A 122 -4.84 14.73 8.90
C VAL A 122 -3.46 14.18 9.27
N PHE A 123 -3.18 12.95 8.85
CA PHE A 123 -1.87 12.33 9.03
C PHE A 123 -0.80 13.06 8.21
N ASN A 124 0.34 13.38 8.84
CA ASN A 124 1.50 13.98 8.17
C ASN A 124 2.66 12.96 8.16
N PRO A 125 3.04 12.44 6.99
CA PRO A 125 4.07 11.41 6.87
C PRO A 125 5.50 11.93 7.13
N MET A 126 5.74 13.24 7.01
CA MET A 126 7.08 13.83 7.07
C MET A 126 7.63 14.02 8.49
N ASN A 127 6.87 13.66 9.53
CA ASN A 127 7.19 13.99 10.92
C ASN A 127 7.22 12.76 11.85
N VAL A 128 7.55 11.58 11.31
CA VAL A 128 7.55 10.34 12.08
C VAL A 128 8.78 9.51 11.72
N ASP A 129 9.63 9.24 12.71
CA ASP A 129 10.67 8.22 12.62
C ASP A 129 9.99 6.85 12.73
N THR A 130 9.70 6.23 11.58
CA THR A 130 8.99 4.94 11.53
C THR A 130 9.92 3.80 11.17
N GLN A 131 9.76 2.70 11.88
CA GLN A 131 10.46 1.44 11.61
C GLN A 131 9.82 0.61 10.49
N VAL A 132 8.77 1.14 9.84
CA VAL A 132 8.01 0.52 8.75
C VAL A 132 7.61 1.63 7.75
N PRO A 133 7.38 1.31 6.47
CA PRO A 133 6.93 2.30 5.49
C PRO A 133 5.50 2.76 5.79
N GLN A 134 5.17 3.96 5.33
CA GLN A 134 3.85 4.52 5.49
C GLN A 134 3.08 4.46 4.17
N ILE A 135 1.83 4.02 4.21
CA ILE A 135 0.95 4.04 3.04
C ILE A 135 -0.26 4.88 3.39
N VAL A 136 -0.40 6.02 2.72
CA VAL A 136 -1.34 7.07 3.11
C VAL A 136 -2.58 7.07 2.21
N THR A 137 -3.76 7.22 2.79
CA THR A 137 -5.01 7.31 2.01
C THR A 137 -5.04 8.60 1.15
N PRO A 138 -5.43 8.53 -0.14
CA PRO A 138 -5.50 9.69 -1.04
C PRO A 138 -6.68 10.64 -0.81
N CYS A 139 -7.50 10.42 0.22
CA CYS A 139 -8.70 11.20 0.47
C CYS A 139 -8.64 11.86 1.85
N TYR A 140 -9.21 13.07 1.96
CA TYR A 140 -9.30 13.76 3.25
C TYR A 140 -10.20 12.99 4.25
N PRO A 141 -9.94 13.00 5.56
CA PRO A 141 -8.61 13.19 6.12
C PRO A 141 -7.69 12.06 5.68
N ALA A 142 -6.45 12.41 5.33
CA ALA A 142 -5.44 11.42 5.02
C ALA A 142 -5.10 10.63 6.30
N GLU A 143 -4.99 9.31 6.18
CA GLU A 143 -4.74 8.38 7.26
C GLU A 143 -3.58 7.45 6.86
N ASN A 144 -2.73 7.10 7.83
CA ASN A 144 -1.78 6.01 7.63
C ASN A 144 -2.54 4.68 7.63
N THR A 145 -2.25 3.78 6.70
CA THR A 145 -2.89 2.47 6.60
C THR A 145 -2.03 1.34 7.17
N THR A 146 -0.76 1.62 7.46
CA THR A 146 0.24 0.65 7.97
C THR A 146 0.57 0.85 9.45
N TYR A 147 -0.26 1.56 10.21
CA TYR A 147 0.03 1.87 11.63
C TYR A 147 0.08 0.63 12.55
N ASP A 148 -0.59 -0.47 12.19
CA ASP A 148 -0.55 -1.74 12.93
C ASP A 148 0.60 -2.66 12.47
N VAL A 149 1.36 -2.25 11.45
CA VAL A 149 2.40 -3.08 10.85
C VAL A 149 3.63 -3.06 11.73
N ASN A 150 4.14 -4.24 12.06
CA ASN A 150 5.35 -4.41 12.88
C ASN A 150 6.58 -4.80 12.04
N GLN A 151 7.77 -4.68 12.63
CA GLN A 151 9.04 -4.95 11.95
C GLN A 151 9.15 -6.40 11.43
N SER A 152 8.74 -7.40 12.21
CA SER A 152 8.82 -8.81 11.80
C SER A 152 7.93 -9.10 10.58
N ALA A 153 6.71 -8.54 10.56
CA ALA A 153 5.83 -8.61 9.41
C ALA A 153 6.47 -7.93 8.18
N MET A 154 7.14 -6.80 8.38
CA MET A 154 7.86 -6.10 7.31
C MET A 154 9.04 -6.89 6.75
N GLU A 155 9.81 -7.58 7.58
CA GLU A 155 10.87 -8.47 7.12
C GLU A 155 10.32 -9.60 6.26
N ARG A 156 9.17 -10.17 6.63
CA ARG A 156 8.49 -11.20 5.83
C ARG A 156 8.00 -10.64 4.50
N ILE A 157 7.33 -9.48 4.53
CA ILE A 157 6.90 -8.75 3.33
C ILE A 157 8.10 -8.48 2.42
N ARG A 158 9.23 -8.04 2.98
CA ARG A 158 10.47 -7.80 2.24
C ARG A 158 10.96 -9.06 1.53
N LYS A 159 11.08 -10.17 2.24
CA LYS A 159 11.49 -11.47 1.66
C LYS A 159 10.57 -11.89 0.51
N GLU A 160 9.25 -11.72 0.67
CA GLU A 160 8.28 -12.12 -0.35
C GLU A 160 8.28 -11.21 -1.58
N PHE A 161 8.45 -9.90 -1.42
CA PHE A 161 8.64 -8.99 -2.56
C PHE A 161 9.91 -9.33 -3.35
N LEU A 162 11.02 -9.59 -2.65
CA LEU A 162 12.27 -10.02 -3.27
C LEU A 162 12.08 -11.33 -4.04
N ARG A 163 11.37 -12.30 -3.46
CA ARG A 163 11.04 -13.57 -4.13
C ARG A 163 10.20 -13.35 -5.39
N ALA A 164 9.11 -12.59 -5.26
CA ALA A 164 8.17 -12.33 -6.36
C ALA A 164 8.84 -11.60 -7.53
N ALA A 165 9.78 -10.70 -7.26
CA ALA A 165 10.53 -9.98 -8.30
C ALA A 165 11.42 -10.89 -9.18
N HIS A 166 11.79 -12.08 -8.72
CA HIS A 166 12.56 -13.06 -9.51
C HIS A 166 11.66 -14.02 -10.31
N VAL A 167 10.34 -14.01 -10.11
CA VAL A 167 9.42 -14.83 -10.89
C VAL A 167 9.39 -14.31 -12.33
N LYS A 168 9.52 -15.20 -13.30
CA LYS A 168 9.45 -14.83 -14.72
C LYS A 168 8.00 -14.66 -15.15
N CYS A 169 7.74 -13.68 -16.02
CA CYS A 169 6.42 -13.52 -16.64
C CYS A 169 6.00 -14.84 -17.34
N GLY A 170 4.74 -15.23 -17.15
CA GLY A 170 4.18 -16.48 -17.68
C GLY A 170 4.44 -17.73 -16.84
N HIS A 171 5.20 -17.65 -15.73
CA HIS A 171 5.39 -18.75 -14.78
C HIS A 171 4.67 -18.46 -13.46
N TRP A 172 3.37 -18.22 -13.58
CA TRP A 172 2.58 -17.66 -12.49
C TRP A 172 2.29 -18.64 -11.35
N ASP A 173 2.36 -19.95 -11.60
CA ASP A 173 2.16 -20.97 -10.57
C ASP A 173 3.16 -20.79 -9.42
N SER A 174 4.43 -20.46 -9.75
CA SER A 174 5.46 -20.17 -8.76
C SER A 174 5.21 -18.86 -7.99
N LEU A 175 4.47 -17.91 -8.55
CA LEU A 175 4.10 -16.69 -7.84
C LEU A 175 3.12 -17.01 -6.70
N TRP A 176 2.07 -17.78 -7.00
CA TRP A 176 0.96 -18.11 -6.10
C TRP A 176 1.11 -19.43 -5.34
N GLU A 177 2.29 -20.04 -5.42
CA GLU A 177 2.65 -21.19 -4.60
C GLU A 177 2.40 -20.87 -3.11
N PRO A 178 1.59 -21.68 -2.40
CA PRO A 178 1.37 -21.48 -0.98
C PRO A 178 2.68 -21.51 -0.20
N MET A 179 2.83 -20.63 0.77
CA MET A 179 3.91 -20.71 1.74
C MET A 179 3.65 -21.84 2.73
N ASP A 180 4.64 -22.69 2.96
CA ASP A 180 4.60 -23.64 4.07
C ASP A 180 5.06 -22.95 5.35
N PHE A 181 4.09 -22.33 6.04
CA PHE A 181 4.35 -21.53 7.23
C PHE A 181 5.04 -22.32 8.36
N PHE A 182 4.82 -23.63 8.46
CA PHE A 182 5.38 -24.45 9.54
C PHE A 182 6.74 -25.07 9.19
N CYS A 183 7.08 -25.17 7.90
CA CYS A 183 8.36 -25.70 7.45
C CYS A 183 9.43 -24.62 7.21
N ASP A 184 9.03 -23.36 6.98
CA ASP A 184 9.95 -22.24 6.87
C ASP A 184 10.51 -21.85 8.26
N SER A 185 11.56 -22.55 8.68
CA SER A 185 12.40 -22.15 9.82
C SER A 185 13.14 -20.86 9.43
N THR A 186 12.77 -19.73 10.06
CA THR A 186 13.36 -18.40 9.83
C THR A 186 14.87 -18.35 9.94
#